data_AF-A0A9P6NYA0-F1
#
_entry.id   AF-A0A9P6NYA0-F1
#
_cell.length_a   1.000
_cell.length_b   1.000
_cell.length_c   1.000
_cell.angle_alpha   90.00
_cell.angle_beta   90.00
_cell.angle_gamma   90.00
#
_symmetry.space_group_name_H-M   'P 1'
#
loop_
_entity.id
_entity.type
_entity.pdbx_description
1 polymer ?
#
loop_
_entity_poly.entity_id
_entity_poly.type
_entity_poly.pdbx_seq_one_letter_code
_entity_poly.pdbx_strand_id
1 'polypeptide(L)'
;MVNPLFRKFPPELIDRILIQLDPIDLSALAQADRDSRTYIYANPCTSHHVFHHIFLNHFDPPITSTHEPAMGRGGEIEGEVRDQTSRRSSPSDLIDWKHLVQRRIRLRQTLASTEDSVVCAKLAKNYPGKLQLMELYNDIFELIHSAIDHPTSPFLTTSSSRNIQFLQQLFSTTSVQFRLLHLSGQNFHNQVLFDARPCVNDPLVSVAAKLHTMYGLTELDKDRPRSRGMAREACYALSNNHPNNFYGPFMPNRSGQVNWAYLEALSVVVGLNLTYAGAEVETGVSTTPFVFHSTLNQSIEPTWADIMGHTWADIHWPILDGLLAARPHTQICNPSYLHPAPPWPPVDDRGAIDLNRYDWAGVEGKWLRVVCFLDYRDLHAYNFHGPNPRPRLDDHNEVVRLMTLDLHVVSIGEPPARDRTHPIPPGLNRSGRPPIFFGGTSASTSSTAIVHPPAQVRGCVSETPDGQVRWSVVSTFEGGDRWSSEGIQVGGVRARWGILGVWTDVNREDVEGPAGPFYFFKAAY
;
A
#
# COMPACT_ATOMS: atom_id res chain seq x y z
N MET A 1 29.01 26.86 36.62
CA MET A 1 28.90 28.22 36.03
C MET A 1 27.59 28.28 35.28
N VAL A 2 26.86 29.39 35.36
CA VAL A 2 25.58 29.55 34.65
C VAL A 2 25.85 29.73 33.16
N ASN A 3 25.14 29.00 32.30
CA ASN A 3 25.38 29.05 30.85
C ASN A 3 25.08 30.47 30.31
N PRO A 4 26.03 31.13 29.62
CA PRO A 4 25.90 32.53 29.19
C PRO A 4 24.75 32.77 28.21
N LEU A 5 24.26 31.73 27.52
CA LEU A 5 23.09 31.79 26.66
C LEU A 5 21.85 32.24 27.44
N PHE A 6 21.54 31.56 28.55
CA PHE A 6 20.33 31.81 29.37
C PHE A 6 20.42 33.07 30.23
N ARG A 7 21.63 33.64 30.36
CA ARG A 7 21.85 34.90 31.08
C ARG A 7 21.72 36.13 30.18
N LYS A 8 22.04 36.00 28.89
CA LYS A 8 22.14 37.15 27.97
C LYS A 8 20.91 37.33 27.09
N PHE A 9 20.16 36.27 26.81
CA PHE A 9 19.03 36.32 25.89
C PHE A 9 17.69 36.13 26.62
N PRO A 10 16.61 36.79 26.15
CA PRO A 10 15.26 36.53 26.62
C PRO A 10 14.78 35.13 26.15
N PRO A 11 13.84 34.49 26.88
CA PRO A 11 13.35 33.14 26.59
C PRO A 11 12.91 32.94 25.14
N GLU A 12 12.27 33.94 24.52
CA GLU A 12 11.76 33.84 23.15
C GLU A 12 12.88 33.73 22.11
N LEU A 13 14.03 34.36 22.37
CA LEU A 13 15.21 34.22 21.49
C LEU A 13 15.91 32.88 21.73
N ILE A 14 15.90 32.38 22.97
CA ILE A 14 16.43 31.06 23.30
C ILE A 14 15.59 29.98 22.61
N ASP A 15 14.27 30.03 22.71
CA ASP A 15 13.36 29.09 22.05
C ASP A 15 13.58 29.06 20.54
N ARG A 16 13.70 30.23 19.90
CA ARG A 16 14.02 30.33 18.47
C ARG A 16 15.34 29.67 18.10
N ILE A 17 16.38 29.79 18.94
CA ILE A 17 17.66 29.11 18.72
C ILE A 17 17.48 27.59 18.86
N LEU A 18 16.82 27.13 19.92
CA LEU A 18 16.62 25.72 20.21
C LEU A 18 15.79 25.02 19.13
N ILE A 19 14.77 25.69 18.59
CA ILE A 19 13.87 25.17 17.55
C ILE A 19 14.60 24.90 16.21
N GLN A 20 15.73 25.55 15.97
CA GLN A 20 16.54 25.35 14.76
C GLN A 20 17.55 24.21 14.88
N LEU A 21 17.73 23.64 16.09
CA LEU A 21 18.69 22.55 16.31
C LEU A 21 18.10 21.21 15.86
N ASP A 22 18.96 20.34 15.33
CA ASP A 22 18.62 18.93 15.20
C ASP A 22 18.34 18.33 16.59
N PRO A 23 17.35 17.43 16.74
CA PRO A 23 17.03 16.84 18.04
C PRO A 23 18.21 16.14 18.74
N ILE A 24 19.20 15.63 17.99
CA ILE A 24 20.41 15.04 18.56
C ILE A 24 21.28 16.13 19.19
N ASP A 25 21.45 17.27 18.53
CA ASP A 25 22.22 18.41 19.03
C ASP A 25 21.53 19.04 20.24
N LEU A 26 20.19 19.13 20.23
CA LEU A 26 19.41 19.56 21.38
C LEU A 26 19.66 18.63 22.59
N SER A 27 19.69 17.31 22.36
CA SER A 27 20.00 16.34 23.40
C SER A 27 21.43 16.47 23.93
N ALA A 28 22.40 16.73 23.05
CA ALA A 28 23.79 16.97 23.45
C ALA A 28 23.93 18.26 24.28
N LEU A 29 23.28 19.35 23.87
CA LEU A 29 23.23 20.60 24.61
C LEU A 29 22.62 20.41 26.00
N ALA A 30 21.51 19.67 26.10
CA ALA A 30 20.87 19.38 27.38
C ALA A 30 21.68 18.45 28.29
N GLN A 31 22.69 17.77 27.76
CA GLN A 31 23.64 16.96 28.54
C GLN A 31 24.89 17.75 28.94
N ALA A 32 25.20 18.84 28.24
CA ALA A 32 26.39 19.66 28.48
C ALA A 32 26.32 20.45 29.79
N ASP A 33 25.14 20.95 30.18
CA ASP A 33 24.98 21.70 31.43
C ASP A 33 23.56 21.63 32.04
N ARG A 34 23.47 21.94 33.34
CA ARG A 34 22.23 21.85 34.12
C ARG A 34 21.20 22.92 33.75
N ASP A 35 21.62 24.11 33.35
CA ASP A 35 20.70 25.20 33.02
C ASP A 35 19.98 24.89 31.70
N SER A 36 20.71 24.42 30.69
CA SER A 36 20.16 23.90 29.43
C SER A 36 19.15 22.80 29.68
N ARG A 37 19.52 21.79 30.49
CA ARG A 37 18.62 20.69 30.84
C ARG A 37 17.34 21.19 31.51
N THR A 38 17.47 22.11 32.46
CA THR A 38 16.35 22.65 33.22
C THR A 38 15.43 23.46 32.32
N TYR A 39 15.98 24.31 31.46
CA TYR A 39 15.20 25.11 30.53
C TYR A 39 14.41 24.25 29.54
N ILE A 40 15.05 23.24 28.94
CA ILE A 40 14.44 22.38 27.91
C ILE A 40 13.37 21.45 28.50
N TYR A 41 13.57 20.92 29.70
CA TYR A 41 12.73 19.82 30.22
C TYR A 41 11.91 20.13 31.47
N ALA A 42 12.26 21.14 32.28
CA ALA A 42 11.61 21.33 33.58
C ALA A 42 10.28 22.08 33.47
N ASN A 43 10.13 23.00 32.51
CA ASN A 43 8.88 23.72 32.28
C ASN A 43 8.03 22.98 31.22
N PRO A 44 6.84 22.45 31.56
CA PRO A 44 6.00 21.72 30.62
C PRO A 44 5.57 22.55 29.41
N CYS A 45 5.27 23.83 29.58
CA CYS A 45 4.82 24.71 28.50
C CYS A 45 5.96 25.00 27.52
N THR A 46 7.14 25.34 28.03
CA THR A 46 8.34 25.56 27.20
C THR A 46 8.75 24.27 26.49
N SER A 47 8.78 23.14 27.20
CA SER A 47 9.08 21.83 26.62
C SER A 47 8.08 21.49 25.51
N HIS A 48 6.78 21.66 25.75
CA HIS A 48 5.75 21.40 24.74
C HIS A 48 5.95 22.28 23.50
N HIS A 49 6.15 23.59 23.69
CA HIS A 49 6.41 24.54 22.59
C HIS A 49 7.64 24.16 21.77
N VAL A 50 8.79 23.93 22.41
CA VAL A 50 10.04 23.60 21.74
C VAL A 50 9.90 22.29 20.95
N PHE A 51 9.40 21.21 21.56
CA PHE A 51 9.28 19.92 20.88
C PHE A 51 8.20 19.91 19.78
N HIS A 52 7.11 20.66 19.95
CA HIS A 52 6.10 20.83 18.90
C HIS A 52 6.70 21.46 17.64
N HIS A 53 7.41 22.58 17.79
CA HIS A 53 8.04 23.26 16.66
C HIS A 53 9.20 22.47 16.05
N ILE A 54 10.01 21.80 16.87
CA ILE A 54 11.08 20.92 16.38
C ILE A 54 10.46 19.77 15.56
N PHE A 55 9.39 19.14 16.06
CA PHE A 55 8.72 18.08 15.32
C PHE A 55 8.26 18.58 13.95
N LEU A 56 7.54 19.70 13.91
CA LEU A 56 7.02 20.28 12.67
C LEU A 56 8.11 20.85 11.74
N ASN A 57 9.35 21.06 12.20
CA ASN A 57 10.46 21.41 11.32
C ASN A 57 11.02 20.19 10.57
N HIS A 58 10.90 18.99 11.16
CA HIS A 58 11.53 17.76 10.63
C HIS A 58 10.53 16.74 10.08
N PHE A 59 9.26 16.79 10.48
CA PHE A 59 8.24 15.80 10.17
C PHE A 59 6.94 16.49 9.73
N ASP A 60 6.07 15.73 9.08
CA ASP A 60 4.72 16.18 8.79
C ASP A 60 3.85 16.04 10.05
N PRO A 61 2.85 16.92 10.24
CA PRO A 61 1.88 16.81 11.33
C PRO A 61 1.31 15.38 11.47
N PRO A 62 1.16 14.86 12.71
CA PRO A 62 0.54 13.57 12.93
C PRO A 62 -0.94 13.63 12.52
N ILE A 63 -1.51 12.47 12.17
CA ILE A 63 -2.96 12.38 11.93
C ILE A 63 -3.67 12.60 13.27
N THR A 64 -4.29 13.77 13.45
CA THR A 64 -5.24 14.01 14.53
C THR A 64 -6.63 13.61 14.05
N SER A 65 -7.45 13.05 14.94
CA SER A 65 -8.82 12.58 14.68
C SER A 65 -9.79 13.61 14.08
N THR A 66 -9.35 14.87 13.94
CA THR A 66 -10.07 15.97 13.30
C THR A 66 -9.86 16.08 11.79
N HIS A 67 -8.83 15.40 11.24
CA HIS A 67 -8.52 15.42 9.80
C HIS A 67 -8.94 14.14 9.06
N GLU A 68 -9.38 13.11 9.77
CA GLU A 68 -10.19 12.06 9.14
C GLU A 68 -11.63 12.60 8.96
N PRO A 69 -12.20 12.57 7.75
CA PRO A 69 -13.64 12.48 7.64
C PRO A 69 -14.05 11.24 8.41
N ALA A 70 -14.80 11.42 9.50
CA ALA A 70 -15.18 10.38 10.44
C ALA A 70 -15.76 9.12 9.75
N MET A 71 -14.88 8.19 9.40
CA MET A 71 -15.14 6.78 9.13
C MET A 71 -13.77 6.12 9.03
N GLY A 72 -13.35 5.37 10.06
CA GLY A 72 -12.17 4.50 9.90
C GLY A 72 -11.24 4.24 11.08
N ARG A 73 -11.65 4.35 12.36
CA ARG A 73 -10.96 3.65 13.46
C ARG A 73 -11.87 3.48 14.68
N GLY A 74 -12.70 2.46 14.64
CA GLY A 74 -13.25 1.86 15.85
C GLY A 74 -12.23 0.85 16.38
N GLY A 75 -11.23 1.31 17.12
CA GLY A 75 -10.16 0.45 17.65
C GLY A 75 -9.26 1.21 18.63
N GLU A 76 -9.62 1.11 19.91
CA GLU A 76 -8.77 1.23 21.10
C GLU A 76 -7.87 2.48 21.23
N ILE A 77 -8.41 3.49 21.90
CA ILE A 77 -7.59 4.36 22.75
C ILE A 77 -7.29 3.55 24.02
N GLU A 78 -6.08 3.00 24.13
CA GLU A 78 -5.53 2.72 25.45
C GLU A 78 -5.23 4.07 26.12
N GLY A 79 -6.07 4.41 27.07
CA GLY A 79 -6.01 5.62 27.85
C GLY A 79 -7.40 5.94 28.36
N GLU A 80 -7.71 5.53 29.59
CA GLU A 80 -8.91 5.97 30.29
C GLU A 80 -9.07 7.48 30.06
N VAL A 81 -10.16 7.89 29.40
CA VAL A 81 -10.61 9.28 29.44
C VAL A 81 -11.12 9.52 30.85
N ARG A 82 -10.18 9.74 31.77
CA ARG A 82 -10.49 10.32 33.06
C ARG A 82 -10.82 11.78 32.80
N ASP A 83 -12.09 12.06 33.03
CA ASP A 83 -12.67 13.37 33.36
C ASP A 83 -13.36 14.13 32.22
N GLN A 84 -14.61 14.50 32.47
CA GLN A 84 -15.54 15.16 31.54
C GLN A 84 -15.23 16.67 31.35
N THR A 85 -13.99 17.09 31.62
CA THR A 85 -13.54 18.49 31.63
C THR A 85 -12.82 18.91 30.33
N SER A 86 -12.54 17.99 29.41
CA SER A 86 -11.72 18.19 28.20
C SER A 86 -12.44 18.81 26.98
N ARG A 87 -13.27 19.83 27.17
CA ARG A 87 -13.87 20.62 26.04
C ARG A 87 -13.12 21.92 25.72
N ARG A 88 -11.96 22.17 26.35
CA ARG A 88 -11.21 23.44 26.22
C ARG A 88 -9.78 23.33 25.71
N SER A 89 -9.22 22.13 25.60
CA SER A 89 -7.86 21.90 25.07
C SER A 89 -7.89 21.78 23.56
N SER A 90 -6.95 22.41 22.85
CA SER A 90 -6.74 22.12 21.43
C SER A 90 -6.31 20.65 21.28
N PRO A 91 -6.72 19.91 20.23
CA PRO A 91 -6.21 18.54 19.99
C PRO A 91 -4.68 18.45 20.00
N SER A 92 -3.99 19.53 19.63
CA SER A 92 -2.53 19.66 19.68
C SER A 92 -1.94 19.65 21.10
N ASP A 93 -2.69 20.14 22.09
CA ASP A 93 -2.23 20.24 23.49
C ASP A 93 -2.20 18.86 24.17
N LEU A 94 -2.90 17.87 23.60
CA LEU A 94 -2.97 16.50 24.09
C LEU A 94 -1.83 15.61 23.55
N ILE A 95 -1.05 16.10 22.58
CA ILE A 95 0.02 15.34 21.94
C ILE A 95 1.31 15.47 22.75
N ASP A 96 1.91 14.33 23.11
CA ASP A 96 3.27 14.30 23.65
C ASP A 96 4.30 14.43 22.53
N TRP A 97 4.53 15.67 22.08
CA TRP A 97 5.48 15.99 21.02
C TRP A 97 6.90 15.53 21.34
N LYS A 98 7.31 15.58 22.60
CA LYS A 98 8.63 15.13 23.04
C LYS A 98 8.77 13.63 22.79
N HIS A 99 7.78 12.84 23.19
CA HIS A 99 7.77 11.40 22.95
C HIS A 99 7.78 11.06 21.46
N LEU A 100 7.01 11.78 20.63
CA LEU A 100 7.01 11.59 19.18
C LEU A 100 8.40 11.87 18.57
N VAL A 101 9.04 12.99 18.91
CA VAL A 101 10.41 13.29 18.46
C VAL A 101 11.37 12.17 18.90
N GLN A 102 11.27 11.69 20.14
CA GLN A 102 12.12 10.60 20.64
C GLN A 102 11.95 9.31 19.84
N ARG A 103 10.71 8.92 19.50
CA ARG A 103 10.43 7.74 18.65
C ARG A 103 11.10 7.88 17.28
N ARG A 104 10.90 9.00 16.59
CA ARG A 104 11.50 9.24 15.26
C ARG A 104 13.04 9.26 15.29
N ILE A 105 13.61 9.87 16.31
CA ILE A 105 15.08 9.96 16.44
C ILE A 105 15.69 8.62 16.82
N ARG A 106 15.03 7.81 17.67
CA ARG A 106 15.44 6.43 17.94
C ARG A 106 15.46 5.61 16.65
N LEU A 107 14.42 5.73 15.81
CA LEU A 107 14.36 5.08 14.50
C LEU A 107 15.55 5.49 13.62
N ARG A 108 15.77 6.80 13.44
CA ARG A 108 16.90 7.35 12.67
C ARG A 108 18.24 6.83 13.17
N GLN A 109 18.52 6.93 14.48
CA GLN A 109 19.80 6.53 15.06
C GLN A 109 20.05 5.01 14.98
N THR A 110 18.99 4.20 15.03
CA THR A 110 19.07 2.74 14.93
C THR A 110 19.49 2.32 13.52
N LEU A 111 18.93 2.97 12.50
CA LEU A 111 19.06 2.55 11.10
C LEU A 111 20.05 3.39 10.27
N ALA A 112 20.66 4.45 10.83
CA ALA A 112 21.58 5.34 10.11
C ALA A 112 22.90 4.72 9.62
N SER A 113 23.22 3.48 9.98
CA SER A 113 24.49 2.85 9.61
C SER A 113 24.41 2.15 8.25
N THR A 114 25.47 2.23 7.47
CA THR A 114 25.65 1.41 6.25
C THR A 114 26.18 0.01 6.56
N GLU A 115 26.89 -0.16 7.68
CA GLU A 115 27.41 -1.44 8.12
C GLU A 115 26.32 -2.32 8.75
N ASP A 116 26.12 -3.51 8.19
CA ASP A 116 25.07 -4.43 8.59
C ASP A 116 25.22 -4.98 10.02
N SER A 117 26.46 -5.23 10.46
CA SER A 117 26.77 -5.65 11.83
C SER A 117 26.33 -4.62 12.86
N VAL A 118 26.53 -3.33 12.55
CA VAL A 118 26.13 -2.20 13.39
C VAL A 118 24.61 -2.04 13.41
N VAL A 119 23.95 -2.15 12.25
CA VAL A 119 22.47 -2.14 12.17
C VAL A 119 21.88 -3.26 13.02
N CYS A 120 22.41 -4.49 12.91
CA CYS A 120 21.97 -5.63 13.73
C CYS A 120 22.16 -5.39 15.23
N ALA A 121 23.34 -4.92 15.64
CA ALA A 121 23.61 -4.64 17.04
C ALA A 121 22.68 -3.55 17.61
N LYS A 122 22.43 -2.49 16.82
CA LYS A 122 21.50 -1.42 17.20
C LYS A 122 20.06 -1.89 17.24
N LEU A 123 19.61 -2.70 16.28
CA LEU A 123 18.27 -3.30 16.29
C LEU A 123 18.10 -4.21 17.52
N ALA A 124 19.05 -5.08 17.82
CA ALA A 124 18.99 -5.94 19.00
C ALA A 124 18.97 -5.14 20.31
N LYS A 125 19.70 -4.02 20.38
CA LYS A 125 19.73 -3.13 21.55
C LYS A 125 18.44 -2.30 21.70
N ASN A 126 18.00 -1.69 20.61
CA ASN A 126 16.93 -0.69 20.63
C ASN A 126 15.56 -1.31 20.40
N TYR A 127 15.44 -2.48 19.77
CA TYR A 127 14.17 -3.16 19.53
C TYR A 127 14.33 -4.66 19.81
N PRO A 128 14.59 -5.05 21.07
CA PRO A 128 14.88 -6.43 21.43
C PRO A 128 13.63 -7.32 21.30
N GLY A 129 13.71 -8.37 20.50
CA GLY A 129 12.62 -9.34 20.37
C GLY A 129 11.47 -8.87 19.49
N LYS A 130 10.44 -9.72 19.38
CA LYS A 130 9.39 -9.53 18.37
C LYS A 130 8.49 -8.34 18.62
N LEU A 131 8.10 -8.11 19.87
CA LEU A 131 7.14 -7.06 20.24
C LEU A 131 7.68 -5.66 19.93
N GLN A 132 8.92 -5.39 20.31
CA GLN A 132 9.55 -4.09 20.07
C GLN A 132 9.88 -3.90 18.59
N LEU A 133 10.20 -4.97 17.86
CA LEU A 133 10.37 -4.87 16.42
C LEU A 133 9.03 -4.54 15.71
N MET A 134 7.89 -5.04 16.22
CA MET A 134 6.57 -4.60 15.76
C MET A 134 6.34 -3.11 16.01
N GLU A 135 6.76 -2.57 17.15
CA GLU A 135 6.69 -1.12 17.43
C GLU A 135 7.47 -0.32 16.37
N LEU A 136 8.66 -0.79 15.96
CA LEU A 136 9.43 -0.17 14.88
C LEU A 136 8.64 -0.13 13.56
N TYR A 137 7.96 -1.22 13.18
CA TYR A 137 7.12 -1.22 11.98
C TYR A 137 5.93 -0.28 12.12
N ASN A 138 5.29 -0.25 13.29
CA ASN A 138 4.19 0.68 13.56
C ASN A 138 4.65 2.15 13.43
N ASP A 139 5.84 2.48 13.92
CA ASP A 139 6.45 3.80 13.75
C ASP A 139 6.62 4.14 12.25
N ILE A 140 7.11 3.20 11.45
CA ILE A 140 7.29 3.38 9.99
C ILE A 140 5.93 3.59 9.31
N PHE A 141 4.94 2.76 9.62
CA PHE A 141 3.61 2.93 9.05
C PHE A 141 2.97 4.25 9.48
N GLU A 142 3.12 4.69 10.73
CA GLU A 142 2.61 5.99 11.16
C GLU A 142 3.19 7.14 10.32
N LEU A 143 4.49 7.08 9.96
CA LEU A 143 5.11 8.06 9.05
C LEU A 143 4.52 8.00 7.64
N ILE A 144 4.30 6.80 7.11
CA ILE A 144 3.70 6.59 5.79
C ILE A 144 2.27 7.16 5.75
N HIS A 145 1.46 6.89 6.77
CA HIS A 145 0.06 7.32 6.79
C HIS A 145 -0.10 8.82 7.06
N SER A 146 0.79 9.44 7.84
CA SER A 146 0.75 10.88 8.16
C SER A 146 1.47 11.78 7.14
N ALA A 147 2.02 11.20 6.07
CA ALA A 147 2.70 11.96 5.04
C ALA A 147 1.73 12.90 4.28
N ILE A 148 2.03 14.20 4.22
CA ILE A 148 1.16 15.21 3.59
C ILE A 148 1.72 15.62 2.23
N ASP A 149 0.84 15.79 1.26
CA ASP A 149 1.18 16.46 0.00
C ASP A 149 0.90 17.95 0.10
N HIS A 150 1.93 18.76 -0.14
CA HIS A 150 1.71 20.19 -0.35
C HIS A 150 1.25 20.36 -1.79
N PRO A 151 0.03 20.88 -2.05
CA PRO A 151 -0.37 21.20 -3.41
C PRO A 151 0.59 22.27 -3.94
N THR A 152 1.58 21.86 -4.74
CA THR A 152 2.42 22.83 -5.42
C THR A 152 1.60 23.42 -6.56
N SER A 153 1.74 24.74 -6.69
CA SER A 153 1.41 25.46 -7.92
C SER A 153 1.84 24.62 -9.15
N PRO A 154 1.08 24.61 -10.26
CA PRO A 154 1.37 23.81 -11.46
C PRO A 154 2.73 24.10 -12.14
N PHE A 155 3.55 24.97 -11.55
CA PHE A 155 4.86 25.41 -12.04
C PHE A 155 6.05 25.03 -11.13
N LEU A 156 5.84 24.31 -10.01
CA LEU A 156 6.93 23.89 -9.10
C LEU A 156 6.85 22.40 -8.79
N THR A 157 7.91 21.66 -9.16
CA THR A 157 7.96 20.18 -9.13
C THR A 157 8.43 19.57 -7.81
N THR A 158 8.64 20.34 -6.74
CA THR A 158 9.27 19.79 -5.51
C THR A 158 8.76 20.43 -4.22
N SER A 159 7.76 19.83 -3.59
CA SER A 159 7.60 19.91 -2.13
C SER A 159 7.13 18.54 -1.64
N SER A 160 8.09 17.62 -1.50
CA SER A 160 7.86 16.28 -0.96
C SER A 160 7.57 16.34 0.54
N SER A 161 6.69 15.45 1.01
CA SER A 161 6.47 15.17 2.44
C SER A 161 7.79 15.00 3.18
N ARG A 162 7.92 15.62 4.36
CA ARG A 162 9.10 15.45 5.21
C ARG A 162 9.18 14.03 5.75
N ASN A 163 8.04 13.41 6.05
CA ASN A 163 7.98 12.01 6.47
C ASN A 163 8.49 11.08 5.38
N ILE A 164 8.14 11.30 4.12
CA ILE A 164 8.68 10.50 3.04
C ILE A 164 10.17 10.74 2.86
N GLN A 165 10.63 11.99 2.87
CA GLN A 165 12.06 12.27 2.76
C GLN A 165 12.85 11.58 3.88
N PHE A 166 12.32 11.59 5.10
CA PHE A 166 12.88 10.88 6.24
C PHE A 166 12.93 9.37 6.01
N LEU A 167 11.85 8.76 5.51
CA LEU A 167 11.81 7.33 5.20
C LEU A 167 12.78 6.96 4.06
N GLN A 168 12.90 7.80 3.03
CA GLN A 168 13.86 7.59 1.94
C GLN A 168 15.30 7.56 2.45
N GLN A 169 15.64 8.48 3.37
CA GLN A 169 16.94 8.46 4.04
C GLN A 169 17.12 7.19 4.89
N LEU A 170 16.07 6.76 5.60
CA LEU A 170 16.08 5.57 6.44
C LEU A 170 16.37 4.29 5.65
N PHE A 171 15.74 4.16 4.48
CA PHE A 171 15.86 3.02 3.57
C PHE A 171 16.92 3.24 2.48
N SER A 172 17.80 4.23 2.62
CA SER A 172 18.84 4.50 1.63
C SER A 172 19.92 3.40 1.54
N THR A 173 20.01 2.53 2.54
CA THR A 173 21.03 1.48 2.59
C THR A 173 20.44 0.10 2.35
N THR A 174 21.17 -0.72 1.57
CA THR A 174 20.78 -2.11 1.28
C THR A 174 20.70 -2.98 2.54
N SER A 175 21.50 -2.69 3.58
CA SER A 175 21.41 -3.41 4.85
C SER A 175 20.06 -3.18 5.54
N VAL A 176 19.59 -1.94 5.65
CA VAL A 176 18.29 -1.66 6.26
C VAL A 176 17.15 -2.26 5.45
N GLN A 177 17.19 -2.11 4.13
CA GLN A 177 16.23 -2.75 3.22
C GLN A 177 16.21 -4.28 3.42
N PHE A 178 17.39 -4.92 3.46
CA PHE A 178 17.50 -6.36 3.68
C PHE A 178 16.94 -6.78 5.05
N ARG A 179 17.20 -6.03 6.12
CA ARG A 179 16.79 -6.40 7.48
C ARG A 179 15.31 -6.17 7.77
N LEU A 180 14.68 -5.21 7.09
CA LEU A 180 13.29 -4.82 7.37
C LEU A 180 12.33 -5.18 6.24
N LEU A 181 12.65 -4.86 4.98
CA LEU A 181 11.76 -5.18 3.85
C LEU A 181 11.81 -6.68 3.54
N HIS A 182 13.01 -7.25 3.48
CA HIS A 182 13.22 -8.66 3.12
C HIS A 182 13.10 -9.63 4.30
N LEU A 183 12.63 -9.17 5.47
CA LEU A 183 12.49 -10.01 6.65
C LEU A 183 11.52 -11.16 6.41
N SER A 184 10.39 -10.91 5.74
CA SER A 184 9.43 -11.93 5.30
C SER A 184 10.12 -13.04 4.51
N GLY A 185 10.92 -12.64 3.52
CA GLY A 185 11.54 -13.57 2.60
C GLY A 185 12.70 -14.38 3.17
N GLN A 186 13.46 -13.80 4.09
CA GLN A 186 14.51 -14.52 4.81
C GLN A 186 13.98 -15.68 5.65
N ASN A 187 12.76 -15.52 6.16
CA ASN A 187 12.28 -16.42 7.18
C ASN A 187 11.75 -17.73 6.58
N PHE A 188 11.05 -17.77 5.42
CA PHE A 188 10.41 -19.03 4.97
C PHE A 188 10.13 -19.19 3.45
N HIS A 189 10.98 -18.70 2.55
CA HIS A 189 10.75 -18.89 1.11
C HIS A 189 10.90 -20.33 0.57
N ASN A 190 11.47 -21.26 1.35
CA ASN A 190 11.64 -22.65 0.90
C ASN A 190 10.32 -23.44 0.86
N GLN A 191 9.29 -22.96 1.56
CA GLN A 191 7.96 -23.58 1.52
C GLN A 191 7.06 -22.78 0.58
N VAL A 192 6.77 -23.38 -0.57
CA VAL A 192 5.96 -22.76 -1.63
C VAL A 192 4.51 -22.55 -1.18
N LEU A 193 3.96 -23.51 -0.44
CA LEU A 193 2.56 -23.47 -0.01
C LEU A 193 2.38 -22.63 1.24
N PHE A 194 1.56 -21.58 1.19
CA PHE A 194 1.39 -20.66 2.32
C PHE A 194 0.82 -21.36 3.56
N ASP A 195 -0.14 -22.26 3.38
CA ASP A 195 -0.78 -23.05 4.44
C ASP A 195 0.22 -23.89 5.23
N ALA A 196 1.31 -24.31 4.56
CA ALA A 196 2.33 -25.16 5.14
C ALA A 196 3.52 -24.36 5.72
N ARG A 197 3.49 -23.02 5.66
CA ARG A 197 4.54 -22.18 6.23
C ARG A 197 4.40 -22.10 7.75
N PRO A 198 5.46 -22.41 8.52
CA PRO A 198 5.45 -22.23 9.98
C PRO A 198 5.15 -20.79 10.42
N CYS A 199 5.48 -19.80 9.58
CA CYS A 199 5.26 -18.38 9.83
C CYS A 199 3.96 -17.82 9.29
N VAL A 200 3.04 -18.65 8.79
CA VAL A 200 1.80 -18.15 8.16
C VAL A 200 1.06 -17.16 9.08
N ASN A 201 1.11 -17.41 10.39
CA ASN A 201 0.51 -16.54 11.41
C ASN A 201 1.54 -15.66 12.16
N ASP A 202 2.77 -15.50 11.66
CA ASP A 202 3.79 -14.66 12.31
C ASP A 202 3.55 -13.18 11.98
N PRO A 203 3.17 -12.34 12.97
CA PRO A 203 2.85 -10.93 12.73
C PRO A 203 4.04 -10.15 12.17
N LEU A 204 5.28 -10.53 12.50
CA LEU A 204 6.46 -9.86 11.96
C LEU A 204 6.68 -10.15 10.47
N VAL A 205 6.40 -11.37 10.03
CA VAL A 205 6.47 -11.73 8.60
C VAL A 205 5.39 -10.98 7.85
N SER A 206 4.17 -10.95 8.40
CA SER A 206 3.04 -10.24 7.81
C SER A 206 3.31 -8.73 7.66
N VAL A 207 3.80 -8.06 8.71
CA VAL A 207 4.05 -6.62 8.70
C VAL A 207 5.25 -6.23 7.81
N ALA A 208 6.28 -7.08 7.74
CA ALA A 208 7.42 -6.88 6.83
C ALA A 208 6.99 -7.04 5.38
N ALA A 209 6.24 -8.11 5.06
CA ALA A 209 5.70 -8.34 3.72
C ALA A 209 4.75 -7.21 3.29
N LYS A 210 3.94 -6.68 4.22
CA LYS A 210 3.12 -5.49 3.98
C LYS A 210 3.99 -4.29 3.64
N LEU A 211 5.04 -4.05 4.44
CA LEU A 211 5.95 -2.93 4.20
C LEU A 211 6.69 -3.08 2.87
N HIS A 212 7.10 -4.29 2.47
CA HIS A 212 7.77 -4.53 1.21
C HIS A 212 6.82 -4.43 0.01
N THR A 213 5.61 -4.97 0.11
CA THR A 213 4.53 -4.71 -0.87
C THR A 213 4.31 -3.22 -1.04
N MET A 214 4.41 -2.47 0.07
CA MET A 214 4.29 -1.04 0.09
C MET A 214 5.55 -0.29 -0.45
N TYR A 215 6.72 -0.81 -0.18
CA TYR A 215 7.96 -0.22 -0.65
C TYR A 215 8.17 -0.45 -2.16
N GLY A 216 7.63 -1.55 -2.68
CA GLY A 216 7.89 -2.07 -4.01
C GLY A 216 9.26 -2.70 -4.14
N LEU A 217 9.78 -2.78 -5.37
CA LEU A 217 11.04 -3.48 -5.63
C LEU A 217 12.24 -2.73 -5.08
N THR A 218 13.13 -3.48 -4.43
CA THR A 218 14.48 -3.04 -4.10
C THR A 218 15.49 -3.52 -5.17
N GLU A 219 16.71 -3.01 -5.14
CA GLU A 219 17.79 -3.55 -5.98
C GLU A 219 18.07 -5.04 -5.67
N LEU A 220 17.83 -5.48 -4.43
CA LEU A 220 17.98 -6.89 -4.06
C LEU A 220 16.98 -7.80 -4.78
N ASP A 221 15.79 -7.31 -5.10
CA ASP A 221 14.80 -8.07 -5.87
C ASP A 221 15.21 -8.19 -7.33
N LYS A 222 15.79 -7.12 -7.89
CA LYS A 222 16.23 -7.04 -9.29
C LYS A 222 17.48 -7.89 -9.55
N ASP A 223 18.44 -7.86 -8.62
CA ASP A 223 19.76 -8.48 -8.78
C ASP A 223 19.80 -9.97 -8.41
N ARG A 224 18.71 -10.53 -7.88
CA ARG A 224 18.67 -11.92 -7.40
C ARG A 224 17.63 -12.75 -8.16
N PRO A 225 18.03 -13.44 -9.26
CA PRO A 225 17.12 -14.28 -10.04
C PRO A 225 16.36 -15.32 -9.19
N ARG A 226 17.00 -15.87 -8.14
CA ARG A 226 16.35 -16.83 -7.26
C ARG A 226 15.18 -16.23 -6.45
N SER A 227 15.26 -14.97 -6.03
CA SER A 227 14.16 -14.32 -5.31
C SER A 227 12.91 -14.26 -6.20
N ARG A 228 13.09 -13.93 -7.49
CA ARG A 228 12.03 -13.96 -8.49
C ARG A 228 11.45 -15.37 -8.67
N GLY A 229 12.30 -16.37 -8.83
CA GLY A 229 11.85 -17.76 -9.00
C GLY A 229 11.04 -18.27 -7.79
N MET A 230 11.42 -17.91 -6.57
CA MET A 230 10.67 -18.21 -5.35
C MET A 230 9.29 -17.54 -5.34
N ALA A 231 9.22 -16.26 -5.72
CA ALA A 231 7.96 -15.54 -5.81
C ALA A 231 7.04 -16.15 -6.88
N ARG A 232 7.57 -16.49 -8.06
CA ARG A 232 6.87 -17.21 -9.13
C ARG A 232 6.33 -18.55 -8.66
N GLU A 233 7.18 -19.35 -8.01
CA GLU A 233 6.80 -20.65 -7.44
C GLU A 233 5.59 -20.52 -6.52
N ALA A 234 5.57 -19.52 -5.64
CA ALA A 234 4.43 -19.26 -4.77
C ALA A 234 3.18 -18.77 -5.52
N CYS A 235 3.35 -17.91 -6.53
CA CYS A 235 2.24 -17.35 -7.31
C CYS A 235 1.53 -18.39 -8.19
N TYR A 236 2.30 -19.27 -8.84
CA TYR A 236 1.82 -20.24 -9.81
C TYR A 236 1.55 -21.63 -9.23
N ALA A 237 1.77 -21.82 -7.92
CA ALA A 237 1.29 -23.01 -7.22
C ALA A 237 -0.25 -22.95 -7.11
N LEU A 238 -0.95 -23.71 -7.94
CA LEU A 238 -2.43 -23.74 -7.97
C LEU A 238 -3.02 -24.16 -6.62
N SER A 239 -2.30 -24.95 -5.83
CA SER A 239 -2.70 -25.30 -4.45
C SER A 239 -2.79 -24.10 -3.50
N ASN A 240 -2.17 -22.96 -3.83
CA ASN A 240 -2.35 -21.71 -3.09
C ASN A 240 -3.65 -20.97 -3.47
N ASN A 241 -4.44 -21.46 -4.44
CA ASN A 241 -5.72 -20.85 -4.85
C ASN A 241 -6.87 -21.81 -4.55
N HIS A 242 -7.57 -21.60 -3.44
CA HIS A 242 -8.54 -22.57 -2.95
C HIS A 242 -9.69 -21.90 -2.15
N PRO A 243 -10.79 -22.62 -1.85
CA PRO A 243 -11.93 -22.02 -1.16
C PRO A 243 -11.61 -21.36 0.19
N ASN A 244 -10.63 -21.87 0.94
CA ASN A 244 -10.36 -21.38 2.30
C ASN A 244 -9.67 -20.00 2.32
N ASN A 245 -9.03 -19.60 1.21
CA ASN A 245 -8.49 -18.27 1.03
C ASN A 245 -9.26 -17.47 -0.03
N PHE A 246 -10.49 -17.88 -0.35
CA PHE A 246 -11.33 -17.22 -1.36
C PHE A 246 -10.66 -17.09 -2.73
N TYR A 247 -9.69 -17.95 -3.06
CA TYR A 247 -8.94 -17.93 -4.33
C TYR A 247 -8.18 -16.62 -4.57
N GLY A 248 -7.73 -15.98 -3.49
CA GLY A 248 -6.97 -14.74 -3.54
C GLY A 248 -5.91 -14.68 -2.43
N PRO A 249 -5.25 -13.52 -2.26
CA PRO A 249 -4.18 -13.32 -1.29
C PRO A 249 -4.72 -13.16 0.15
N PHE A 250 -5.59 -14.07 0.58
CA PHE A 250 -6.18 -14.10 1.91
C PHE A 250 -5.60 -15.22 2.76
N MET A 251 -5.77 -15.12 4.06
CA MET A 251 -5.36 -16.17 4.99
C MET A 251 -6.15 -17.46 4.73
N PRO A 252 -5.50 -18.63 4.71
CA PRO A 252 -6.11 -19.92 4.35
C PRO A 252 -6.98 -20.54 5.46
N ASN A 253 -7.61 -19.70 6.27
CA ASN A 253 -8.41 -20.07 7.43
C ASN A 253 -9.84 -19.49 7.35
N ARG A 254 -10.28 -19.02 6.17
CA ARG A 254 -11.57 -18.37 5.92
C ARG A 254 -11.83 -17.09 6.71
N SER A 255 -10.81 -16.54 7.38
CA SER A 255 -10.95 -15.27 8.12
C SER A 255 -11.17 -14.08 7.18
N GLY A 256 -10.73 -14.17 5.93
CA GLY A 256 -10.77 -13.03 4.99
C GLY A 256 -9.73 -11.94 5.29
N GLN A 257 -8.87 -12.15 6.28
CA GLN A 257 -7.70 -11.31 6.52
C GLN A 257 -6.68 -11.47 5.39
N VAL A 258 -5.88 -10.44 5.14
CA VAL A 258 -4.88 -10.45 4.07
C VAL A 258 -3.70 -11.34 4.43
N ASN A 259 -3.30 -12.21 3.51
CA ASN A 259 -2.02 -12.89 3.57
C ASN A 259 -0.96 -12.02 2.88
N TRP A 260 -0.33 -11.14 3.65
CA TRP A 260 0.64 -10.17 3.13
C TRP A 260 1.86 -10.82 2.49
N ALA A 261 2.29 -12.00 2.96
CA ALA A 261 3.39 -12.73 2.33
C ALA A 261 3.02 -13.26 0.93
N TYR A 262 1.73 -13.58 0.71
CA TYR A 262 1.25 -13.93 -0.62
C TYR A 262 1.15 -12.69 -1.51
N LEU A 263 0.58 -11.61 -0.97
CA LEU A 263 0.49 -10.34 -1.69
C LEU A 263 1.87 -9.79 -2.08
N GLU A 264 2.87 -9.92 -1.21
CA GLU A 264 4.26 -9.56 -1.50
C GLU A 264 4.83 -10.37 -2.67
N ALA A 265 4.66 -11.69 -2.68
CA ALA A 265 5.13 -12.53 -3.78
C ALA A 265 4.48 -12.13 -5.12
N LEU A 266 3.17 -11.86 -5.13
CA LEU A 266 2.46 -11.34 -6.30
C LEU A 266 3.05 -10.00 -6.74
N SER A 267 3.40 -9.13 -5.77
CA SER A 267 3.93 -7.79 -6.04
C SER A 267 5.31 -7.87 -6.68
N VAL A 268 6.17 -8.76 -6.21
CA VAL A 268 7.51 -8.98 -6.74
C VAL A 268 7.43 -9.50 -8.17
N VAL A 269 6.55 -10.47 -8.45
CA VAL A 269 6.38 -11.01 -9.81
C VAL A 269 5.88 -9.93 -10.78
N VAL A 270 4.80 -9.22 -10.44
CA VAL A 270 4.27 -8.15 -11.30
C VAL A 270 5.30 -7.05 -11.51
N GLY A 271 5.93 -6.58 -10.43
CA GLY A 271 6.90 -5.49 -10.48
C GLY A 271 8.11 -5.80 -11.35
N LEU A 272 8.66 -7.02 -11.23
CA LEU A 272 9.78 -7.45 -12.06
C LEU A 272 9.36 -7.60 -13.51
N ASN A 273 8.18 -8.17 -13.76
CA ASN A 273 7.65 -8.31 -15.11
C ASN A 273 7.42 -6.95 -15.78
N LEU A 274 6.92 -5.93 -15.07
CA LEU A 274 6.79 -4.57 -15.58
C LEU A 274 8.16 -3.90 -15.83
N THR A 275 9.11 -4.09 -14.91
CA THR A 275 10.49 -3.58 -15.05
C THR A 275 11.16 -4.17 -16.30
N TYR A 276 10.98 -5.47 -16.53
CA TYR A 276 11.55 -6.17 -17.67
C TYR A 276 10.83 -5.90 -18.98
N ALA A 277 9.50 -5.73 -18.95
CA ALA A 277 8.71 -5.33 -20.12
C ALA A 277 9.11 -3.95 -20.66
N GLY A 278 9.59 -3.05 -19.78
CA GLY A 278 10.14 -1.75 -20.16
C GLY A 278 11.60 -1.79 -20.63
N ALA A 279 12.31 -2.91 -20.48
CA ALA A 279 13.71 -3.06 -20.87
C ALA A 279 13.82 -3.72 -22.25
N GLU A 280 14.63 -3.18 -23.16
CA GLU A 280 14.89 -3.74 -24.50
C GLU A 280 15.80 -5.01 -24.49
N VAL A 281 15.85 -5.75 -23.38
CA VAL A 281 16.75 -6.90 -23.16
C VAL A 281 15.95 -8.20 -23.14
N GLU A 282 16.54 -9.32 -23.60
CA GLU A 282 15.97 -10.67 -23.45
C GLU A 282 15.87 -11.05 -21.96
N THR A 283 14.72 -10.79 -21.35
CA THR A 283 14.46 -10.95 -19.89
C THR A 283 13.55 -12.14 -19.55
N GLY A 284 13.22 -12.94 -20.57
CA GLY A 284 12.22 -14.02 -20.47
C GLY A 284 10.80 -13.50 -20.18
N VAL A 285 10.52 -12.23 -20.45
CA VAL A 285 9.18 -11.64 -20.37
C VAL A 285 8.71 -11.26 -21.76
N SER A 286 7.61 -11.87 -22.20
CA SER A 286 6.96 -11.50 -23.46
C SER A 286 5.83 -10.52 -23.19
N THR A 287 5.74 -9.44 -23.97
CA THR A 287 4.67 -8.44 -23.88
C THR A 287 3.72 -8.58 -25.06
N THR A 288 2.43 -8.40 -24.81
CA THR A 288 1.44 -8.27 -25.90
C THR A 288 1.29 -6.81 -26.32
N PRO A 289 1.23 -6.48 -27.63
CA PRO A 289 0.90 -5.13 -28.09
C PRO A 289 -0.43 -4.65 -27.51
N PHE A 290 -0.48 -3.41 -27.06
CA PHE A 290 -1.72 -2.79 -26.59
C PHE A 290 -1.97 -1.45 -27.28
N VAL A 291 -3.21 -1.16 -27.65
CA VAL A 291 -3.64 0.14 -28.19
C VAL A 291 -4.72 0.71 -27.28
N PHE A 292 -4.59 1.97 -26.90
CA PHE A 292 -5.57 2.67 -26.08
C PHE A 292 -6.81 2.99 -26.91
N HIS A 293 -7.96 2.41 -26.55
CA HIS A 293 -9.24 2.79 -27.13
C HIS A 293 -9.86 3.91 -26.30
N SER A 294 -9.80 5.14 -26.81
CA SER A 294 -10.62 6.25 -26.33
C SER A 294 -12.07 6.03 -26.79
N THR A 295 -12.96 5.74 -25.85
CA THR A 295 -14.40 5.78 -26.08
C THR A 295 -14.88 7.24 -26.09
N LEU A 296 -14.73 7.89 -27.25
CA LEU A 296 -15.51 9.05 -27.73
C LEU A 296 -15.78 10.22 -26.76
N ASN A 297 -14.97 11.28 -26.84
CA ASN A 297 -15.39 12.61 -27.33
C ASN A 297 -14.19 13.57 -27.37
N GLN A 298 -14.05 14.30 -28.49
CA GLN A 298 -13.04 15.35 -28.69
C GLN A 298 -13.36 16.63 -27.90
N SER A 299 -13.48 16.53 -26.58
CA SER A 299 -13.61 17.69 -25.70
C SER A 299 -12.49 17.66 -24.67
N ILE A 300 -11.42 18.43 -24.96
CA ILE A 300 -10.43 19.02 -24.04
C ILE A 300 -10.26 18.27 -22.70
N GLU A 301 -9.95 16.99 -22.75
CA GLU A 301 -9.42 16.23 -21.61
C GLU A 301 -8.07 15.65 -22.02
N PRO A 302 -7.08 15.57 -21.11
CA PRO A 302 -5.76 15.04 -21.43
C PRO A 302 -5.92 13.66 -22.06
N THR A 303 -5.26 13.44 -23.20
CA THR A 303 -5.30 12.14 -23.84
C THR A 303 -4.57 11.12 -22.97
N TRP A 304 -4.94 9.85 -23.04
CA TRP A 304 -4.31 8.79 -22.25
C TRP A 304 -2.79 8.68 -22.44
N ALA A 305 -2.33 9.08 -23.64
CA ALA A 305 -0.92 9.25 -23.96
C ALA A 305 -0.23 10.35 -23.13
N ASP A 306 -0.97 11.39 -22.72
CA ASP A 306 -0.47 12.48 -21.87
C ASP A 306 -0.36 12.05 -20.39
N ILE A 307 -1.06 10.99 -19.97
CA ILE A 307 -1.16 10.54 -18.57
C ILE A 307 -0.12 9.47 -18.22
N MET A 308 0.14 8.54 -19.14
CA MET A 308 1.01 7.38 -18.91
C MET A 308 2.14 7.23 -19.93
N GLY A 309 2.43 8.28 -20.71
CA GLY A 309 3.43 8.21 -21.77
C GLY A 309 3.07 7.22 -22.88
N HIS A 310 4.04 6.97 -23.77
CA HIS A 310 3.83 6.17 -24.98
C HIS A 310 4.41 4.74 -24.86
N THR A 311 5.03 4.38 -23.72
CA THR A 311 5.80 3.14 -23.58
C THR A 311 5.57 2.44 -22.23
N TRP A 312 5.97 1.17 -22.13
CA TRP A 312 5.94 0.40 -20.87
C TRP A 312 6.81 1.00 -19.77
N ALA A 313 7.86 1.76 -20.13
CA ALA A 313 8.78 2.40 -19.20
C ALA A 313 8.12 3.52 -18.37
N ASP A 314 6.96 4.00 -18.80
CA ASP A 314 6.19 5.05 -18.14
C ASP A 314 5.21 4.48 -17.09
N ILE A 315 5.07 3.14 -17.01
CA ILE A 315 4.33 2.49 -15.92
C ILE A 315 5.26 2.39 -14.72
N HIS A 316 5.07 3.33 -13.80
CA HIS A 316 5.90 3.42 -12.63
C HIS A 316 5.72 2.11 -11.73
N TRP A 317 6.75 1.56 -11.01
CA TRP A 317 6.81 0.48 -9.99
C TRP A 317 7.58 0.74 -8.63
N PRO A 318 6.94 0.67 -7.45
CA PRO A 318 5.53 0.41 -7.28
C PRO A 318 4.88 1.73 -7.63
N ILE A 319 4.40 1.90 -8.85
CA ILE A 319 4.11 3.27 -9.30
C ILE A 319 5.39 4.17 -9.12
N LEU A 320 6.58 3.54 -9.25
CA LEU A 320 8.04 3.85 -9.38
C LEU A 320 8.68 4.64 -8.25
N ASP A 321 7.90 5.15 -7.30
CA ASP A 321 8.48 5.96 -6.23
C ASP A 321 8.28 5.41 -4.82
N GLY A 322 7.91 4.14 -4.66
CA GLY A 322 7.99 3.38 -3.41
C GLY A 322 7.37 4.10 -2.23
N LEU A 323 8.21 4.81 -1.48
CA LEU A 323 7.84 5.65 -0.35
C LEU A 323 7.10 6.96 -0.72
N LEU A 324 7.45 7.66 -1.80
CA LEU A 324 6.70 8.87 -2.24
C LEU A 324 5.31 8.51 -2.75
N ALA A 325 5.21 7.39 -3.46
CA ALA A 325 3.94 6.80 -3.81
C ALA A 325 3.24 6.16 -2.61
N ALA A 326 3.97 5.91 -1.49
CA ALA A 326 3.47 5.09 -0.39
C ALA A 326 2.33 5.70 0.45
N ARG A 327 1.88 6.91 0.16
CA ARG A 327 0.90 7.55 1.04
C ARG A 327 -0.49 6.97 0.80
N PRO A 328 -1.31 6.80 1.84
CA PRO A 328 -2.74 6.88 1.69
C PRO A 328 -3.08 8.22 1.01
N HIS A 329 -3.98 8.22 0.04
CA HIS A 329 -4.52 9.44 -0.58
C HIS A 329 -3.62 10.20 -1.60
N THR A 330 -2.70 9.54 -2.31
CA THR A 330 -1.99 10.14 -3.48
C THR A 330 -2.93 10.39 -4.67
N GLN A 331 -3.55 11.56 -4.57
CA GLN A 331 -4.50 12.29 -5.40
C GLN A 331 -4.35 12.11 -6.93
N ILE A 332 -5.28 11.36 -7.52
CA ILE A 332 -6.10 11.96 -8.58
C ILE A 332 -7.39 12.35 -7.86
N CYS A 333 -7.69 13.64 -7.77
CA CYS A 333 -8.83 14.13 -7.00
C CYS A 333 -10.15 13.68 -7.65
N ASN A 334 -10.71 12.54 -7.22
CA ASN A 334 -12.15 12.35 -7.24
C ASN A 334 -12.82 13.59 -6.58
N PRO A 335 -13.87 14.18 -7.17
CA PRO A 335 -14.58 15.30 -6.55
C PRO A 335 -15.02 15.04 -5.09
N SER A 336 -15.25 13.77 -4.72
CA SER A 336 -15.56 13.36 -3.34
C SER A 336 -14.41 13.50 -2.33
N TYR A 337 -13.18 13.83 -2.75
CA TYR A 337 -12.08 14.23 -1.85
C TYR A 337 -12.17 15.70 -1.41
N LEU A 338 -12.98 16.54 -2.07
CA LEU A 338 -13.15 17.95 -1.69
C LEU A 338 -14.04 18.12 -0.44
N HIS A 339 -14.73 17.06 -0.03
CA HIS A 339 -15.71 17.09 1.03
C HIS A 339 -15.54 15.92 2.00
N PRO A 340 -15.94 16.07 3.27
CA PRO A 340 -15.99 14.96 4.19
C PRO A 340 -16.85 13.81 3.64
N ALA A 341 -16.44 12.57 3.91
CA ALA A 341 -17.23 11.39 3.56
C ALA A 341 -18.64 11.52 4.16
N PRO A 342 -19.70 11.47 3.34
CA PRO A 342 -21.07 11.54 3.83
C PRO A 342 -21.42 10.32 4.70
N PRO A 343 -22.34 10.45 5.67
CA PRO A 343 -22.80 9.32 6.47
C PRO A 343 -23.53 8.29 5.61
N TRP A 344 -23.34 7.01 5.93
CA TRP A 344 -24.09 5.89 5.34
C TRP A 344 -24.92 5.17 6.42
N PRO A 345 -26.20 4.87 6.17
CA PRO A 345 -26.98 5.18 4.96
C PRO A 345 -27.25 6.70 4.82
N PRO A 346 -27.58 7.19 3.61
CA PRO A 346 -27.92 8.60 3.40
C PRO A 346 -29.10 9.05 4.28
N VAL A 347 -29.00 10.24 4.88
CA VAL A 347 -29.89 10.67 5.99
C VAL A 347 -31.20 11.32 5.52
N ASP A 348 -31.29 11.83 4.28
CA ASP A 348 -32.54 12.35 3.68
C ASP A 348 -32.39 12.46 2.15
N ASP A 349 -32.56 11.35 1.40
CA ASP A 349 -32.51 11.38 -0.07
C ASP A 349 -33.91 11.31 -0.68
N ARG A 350 -34.52 12.50 -0.86
CA ARG A 350 -35.69 12.70 -1.72
C ARG A 350 -35.35 12.67 -3.23
N GLY A 351 -34.09 12.38 -3.59
CA GLY A 351 -33.57 12.29 -4.95
C GLY A 351 -32.68 11.05 -5.16
N ALA A 352 -32.13 10.90 -6.37
CA ALA A 352 -31.18 9.82 -6.67
C ALA A 352 -29.84 10.06 -5.94
N ILE A 353 -29.34 9.04 -5.24
CA ILE A 353 -28.04 9.06 -4.54
C ILE A 353 -26.94 9.30 -5.58
N ASP A 354 -26.11 10.32 -5.37
CA ASP A 354 -24.88 10.52 -6.14
C ASP A 354 -23.82 9.50 -5.71
N LEU A 355 -23.74 8.37 -6.41
CA LEU A 355 -22.86 7.25 -6.08
C LEU A 355 -21.37 7.65 -6.02
N ASN A 356 -20.94 8.61 -6.83
CA ASN A 356 -19.56 9.10 -6.84
C ASN A 356 -19.17 9.75 -5.52
N ARG A 357 -20.12 10.41 -4.85
CA ARG A 357 -19.89 11.02 -3.54
C ARG A 357 -19.63 9.97 -2.45
N TYR A 358 -20.19 8.77 -2.62
CA TYR A 358 -20.12 7.65 -1.66
C TYR A 358 -19.09 6.58 -2.06
N ASP A 359 -18.37 6.77 -3.16
CA ASP A 359 -17.31 5.89 -3.63
C ASP A 359 -16.07 5.98 -2.71
N TRP A 360 -16.14 5.28 -1.57
CA TRP A 360 -15.07 5.29 -0.57
C TRP A 360 -13.85 4.50 -1.02
N ALA A 361 -13.95 3.61 -2.01
CA ALA A 361 -12.80 2.87 -2.53
C ALA A 361 -12.11 3.61 -3.69
N GLY A 362 -12.82 4.54 -4.33
CA GLY A 362 -12.36 5.19 -5.55
C GLY A 362 -12.41 4.21 -6.71
N VAL A 363 -13.55 3.54 -6.92
CA VAL A 363 -13.81 2.63 -8.02
C VAL A 363 -13.95 3.34 -9.37
N GLU A 364 -14.72 4.43 -9.40
CA GLU A 364 -15.10 5.10 -10.64
C GLU A 364 -13.86 5.59 -11.41
N GLY A 365 -13.82 5.33 -12.70
CA GLY A 365 -12.82 5.85 -13.61
C GLY A 365 -12.13 4.77 -14.41
N LYS A 366 -10.97 5.13 -14.93
CA LYS A 366 -10.26 4.34 -15.92
C LYS A 366 -8.97 3.75 -15.34
N TRP A 367 -8.74 2.49 -15.63
CA TRP A 367 -7.66 1.70 -15.06
C TRP A 367 -6.87 0.97 -16.14
N LEU A 368 -5.57 0.81 -15.89
CA LEU A 368 -4.77 -0.18 -16.58
C LEU A 368 -4.89 -1.51 -15.82
N ARG A 369 -5.09 -2.61 -16.55
CA ARG A 369 -5.07 -3.97 -16.04
C ARG A 369 -3.87 -4.71 -16.61
N VAL A 370 -3.00 -5.16 -15.72
CA VAL A 370 -1.87 -6.03 -15.99
C VAL A 370 -2.21 -7.42 -15.51
N VAL A 371 -2.01 -8.43 -16.34
CA VAL A 371 -2.05 -9.85 -15.93
C VAL A 371 -0.75 -10.53 -16.34
N CYS A 372 -0.17 -11.29 -15.43
CA CYS A 372 1.01 -12.11 -15.68
C CYS A 372 0.61 -13.58 -15.70
N PHE A 373 1.20 -14.35 -16.62
CA PHE A 373 0.93 -15.78 -16.74
C PHE A 373 2.10 -16.55 -17.33
N LEU A 374 2.21 -17.82 -16.95
CA LEU A 374 3.09 -18.78 -17.62
C LEU A 374 2.39 -19.39 -18.83
N ASP A 375 3.16 -19.93 -19.77
CA ASP A 375 2.61 -20.87 -20.75
C ASP A 375 1.91 -22.01 -20.00
N TYR A 376 0.76 -22.46 -20.53
CA TYR A 376 -0.03 -23.48 -19.85
C TYR A 376 0.76 -24.79 -19.65
N ARG A 377 1.66 -25.15 -20.57
CA ARG A 377 2.48 -26.36 -20.44
C ARG A 377 3.44 -26.25 -19.27
N ASP A 378 4.05 -25.08 -19.08
CA ASP A 378 4.96 -24.82 -17.97
C ASP A 378 4.21 -24.78 -16.64
N LEU A 379 3.04 -24.11 -16.61
CA LEU A 379 2.17 -24.09 -15.43
C LEU A 379 1.70 -25.50 -15.04
N HIS A 380 1.28 -26.29 -16.02
CA HIS A 380 0.82 -27.65 -15.81
C HIS A 380 1.98 -28.54 -15.34
N ALA A 381 3.14 -28.50 -15.99
CA ALA A 381 4.33 -29.25 -15.57
C ALA A 381 4.78 -28.89 -14.14
N TYR A 382 4.66 -27.62 -13.77
CA TYR A 382 4.97 -27.14 -12.42
C TYR A 382 4.05 -27.73 -11.35
N ASN A 383 2.74 -27.78 -11.62
CA ASN A 383 1.74 -28.23 -10.64
C ASN A 383 1.51 -29.73 -10.63
N PHE A 384 1.65 -30.40 -11.78
CA PHE A 384 1.32 -31.82 -11.97
C PHE A 384 2.57 -32.66 -12.27
N HIS A 385 3.61 -32.48 -11.46
CA HIS A 385 4.92 -33.15 -11.60
C HIS A 385 4.93 -34.63 -11.14
N GLY A 386 3.80 -35.14 -10.64
CA GLY A 386 3.68 -36.52 -10.15
C GLY A 386 4.65 -36.83 -9.00
N PRO A 387 5.38 -37.96 -9.03
CA PRO A 387 6.32 -38.32 -7.96
C PRO A 387 7.65 -37.55 -8.01
N ASN A 388 7.88 -36.73 -9.05
CA ASN A 388 9.13 -36.00 -9.21
C ASN A 388 9.21 -34.83 -8.22
N PRO A 389 10.41 -34.32 -7.90
CA PRO A 389 10.54 -33.05 -7.21
C PRO A 389 9.86 -31.93 -7.99
N ARG A 390 9.18 -31.02 -7.28
CA ARG A 390 8.60 -29.82 -7.87
C ARG A 390 9.68 -29.03 -8.63
N PRO A 391 9.47 -28.69 -9.92
CA PRO A 391 10.45 -27.95 -10.69
C PRO A 391 10.57 -26.51 -10.18
N ARG A 392 11.69 -25.85 -10.48
CA ARG A 392 11.88 -24.42 -10.18
C ARG A 392 11.41 -23.56 -11.33
N LEU A 393 11.03 -22.31 -11.04
CA LEU A 393 10.57 -21.35 -12.04
C LEU A 393 11.58 -20.21 -12.32
N ASP A 394 12.86 -20.43 -11.96
CA ASP A 394 13.93 -19.44 -12.10
C ASP A 394 14.08 -18.98 -13.58
N ASP A 395 14.10 -19.91 -14.53
CA ASP A 395 14.42 -19.65 -15.95
C ASP A 395 13.23 -19.71 -16.91
N HIS A 396 11.99 -19.73 -16.40
CA HIS A 396 10.80 -19.85 -17.24
C HIS A 396 10.38 -18.50 -17.85
N ASN A 397 9.79 -18.54 -19.04
CA ASN A 397 9.24 -17.34 -19.66
C ASN A 397 7.87 -17.01 -19.06
N GLU A 398 7.64 -15.73 -18.77
CA GLU A 398 6.32 -15.21 -18.42
C GLU A 398 5.79 -14.31 -19.52
N VAL A 399 4.47 -14.26 -19.65
CA VAL A 399 3.78 -13.31 -20.52
C VAL A 399 3.10 -12.26 -19.66
N VAL A 400 3.21 -11.00 -20.07
CA VAL A 400 2.45 -9.89 -19.51
C VAL A 400 1.46 -9.39 -20.55
N ARG A 401 0.19 -9.36 -20.16
CA ARG A 401 -0.88 -8.79 -20.98
C ARG A 401 -1.45 -7.54 -20.34
N LEU A 402 -1.50 -6.47 -21.13
CA LEU A 402 -2.13 -5.21 -20.76
C LEU A 402 -3.52 -5.10 -21.37
N MET A 403 -4.42 -4.55 -20.56
CA MET A 403 -5.79 -4.26 -20.89
C MET A 403 -6.18 -2.93 -20.25
N THR A 404 -7.23 -2.30 -20.75
CA THR A 404 -7.84 -1.12 -20.11
C THR A 404 -9.16 -1.53 -19.48
N LEU A 405 -9.48 -0.92 -18.33
CA LEU A 405 -10.78 -1.01 -17.69
C LEU A 405 -11.43 0.38 -17.64
N ASP A 406 -12.71 0.43 -17.91
CA ASP A 406 -13.56 1.60 -17.67
C ASP A 406 -14.66 1.18 -16.69
N LEU A 407 -14.55 1.63 -15.43
CA LEU A 407 -15.35 1.18 -14.30
C LEU A 407 -16.23 2.32 -13.77
N HIS A 408 -17.46 1.99 -13.37
CA HIS A 408 -18.39 2.92 -12.74
C HIS A 408 -19.14 2.24 -11.60
N VAL A 409 -19.51 3.01 -10.57
CA VAL A 409 -20.27 2.49 -9.44
C VAL A 409 -21.72 2.26 -9.86
N VAL A 410 -22.27 1.08 -9.56
CA VAL A 410 -23.66 0.72 -9.90
C VAL A 410 -24.59 0.62 -8.69
N SER A 411 -24.04 0.30 -7.52
CA SER A 411 -24.81 0.23 -6.27
C SER A 411 -23.89 0.27 -5.05
N ILE A 412 -24.41 0.72 -3.90
CA ILE A 412 -23.68 0.74 -2.63
C ILE A 412 -24.58 0.14 -1.54
N GLY A 413 -23.99 -0.68 -0.67
CA GLY A 413 -24.68 -1.38 0.43
C GLY A 413 -25.32 -2.68 -0.01
N GLU A 414 -26.13 -2.64 -1.07
CA GLU A 414 -26.88 -3.81 -1.56
C GLU A 414 -26.55 -4.13 -3.03
N PRO A 415 -26.57 -5.42 -3.45
CA PRO A 415 -26.37 -5.79 -4.84
C PRO A 415 -27.40 -5.12 -5.78
N PRO A 416 -27.04 -4.81 -7.03
CA PRO A 416 -27.96 -4.22 -7.99
C PRO A 416 -29.20 -5.10 -8.20
N ALA A 417 -30.40 -4.53 -8.01
CA ALA A 417 -31.65 -5.30 -8.06
C ALA A 417 -31.88 -6.04 -9.39
N ARG A 418 -31.39 -5.46 -10.50
CA ARG A 418 -31.52 -5.98 -11.86
C ARG A 418 -30.41 -6.97 -12.24
N ASP A 419 -29.32 -7.03 -11.49
CA ASP A 419 -28.18 -7.90 -11.78
C ASP A 419 -27.59 -8.48 -10.48
N ARG A 420 -28.08 -9.68 -10.14
CA ARG A 420 -27.63 -10.45 -8.97
C ARG A 420 -26.38 -11.30 -9.24
N THR A 421 -25.75 -11.16 -10.41
CA THR A 421 -24.56 -11.94 -10.76
C THR A 421 -23.26 -11.32 -10.26
N HIS A 422 -23.33 -10.14 -9.64
CA HIS A 422 -22.20 -9.49 -9.00
C HIS A 422 -21.62 -10.37 -7.89
N PRO A 423 -20.27 -10.44 -7.76
CA PRO A 423 -19.64 -11.04 -6.60
C PRO A 423 -20.18 -10.42 -5.31
N ILE A 424 -20.44 -11.25 -4.30
CA ILE A 424 -20.93 -10.79 -2.99
C ILE A 424 -19.77 -10.85 -2.00
N PRO A 425 -19.60 -9.83 -1.14
CA PRO A 425 -18.61 -9.90 -0.07
C PRO A 425 -18.81 -11.18 0.75
N PRO A 426 -17.74 -11.85 1.17
CA PRO A 426 -17.87 -12.88 2.19
C PRO A 426 -18.57 -12.24 3.41
N GLY A 427 -19.60 -12.89 3.96
CA GLY A 427 -20.37 -12.40 5.12
C GLY A 427 -19.58 -12.38 6.44
N LEU A 428 -18.33 -11.96 6.39
CA LEU A 428 -17.33 -11.97 7.45
C LEU A 428 -17.29 -10.60 8.11
N ASN A 429 -18.14 -10.41 9.13
CA ASN A 429 -18.36 -9.16 9.87
C ASN A 429 -18.84 -7.97 9.02
N ARG A 430 -19.85 -7.25 9.53
CA ARG A 430 -20.27 -5.97 8.93
C ARG A 430 -19.20 -4.94 9.27
N SER A 431 -18.28 -4.77 8.34
CA SER A 431 -17.34 -3.65 8.31
C SER A 431 -18.04 -2.31 8.51
N GLY A 432 -17.29 -1.29 8.93
CA GLY A 432 -17.83 0.06 9.07
C GLY A 432 -18.30 0.65 7.73
N ARG A 433 -17.74 0.17 6.61
CA ARG A 433 -18.08 0.65 5.25
C ARG A 433 -19.04 -0.30 4.53
N PRO A 434 -20.05 0.25 3.82
CA PRO A 434 -20.93 -0.55 2.96
C PRO A 434 -20.16 -1.08 1.74
N PRO A 435 -20.45 -2.28 1.23
CA PRO A 435 -19.84 -2.75 -0.01
C PRO A 435 -20.23 -1.87 -1.20
N ILE A 436 -19.32 -1.73 -2.17
CA ILE A 436 -19.55 -1.01 -3.43
C ILE A 436 -19.62 -2.04 -4.55
N PHE A 437 -20.71 -2.07 -5.30
CA PHE A 437 -20.86 -2.87 -6.50
C PHE A 437 -20.58 -2.00 -7.72
N PHE A 438 -19.86 -2.55 -8.70
CA PHE A 438 -19.45 -1.80 -9.88
C PHE A 438 -19.56 -2.64 -11.14
N GLY A 439 -19.75 -1.93 -12.26
CA GLY A 439 -19.79 -2.48 -13.61
C GLY A 439 -18.80 -1.76 -14.51
N GLY A 440 -18.55 -2.32 -15.70
CA GLY A 440 -17.60 -1.72 -16.63
C GLY A 440 -17.27 -2.59 -17.83
N THR A 441 -16.23 -2.19 -18.54
CA THR A 441 -15.71 -2.93 -19.71
C THR A 441 -14.21 -3.12 -19.60
N SER A 442 -13.70 -4.20 -20.20
CA SER A 442 -12.29 -4.51 -20.33
C SER A 442 -11.94 -4.67 -21.80
N ALA A 443 -11.04 -3.84 -22.31
CA ALA A 443 -10.59 -3.91 -23.70
C ALA A 443 -9.11 -4.33 -23.80
N SER A 444 -8.84 -5.28 -24.70
CA SER A 444 -7.50 -5.71 -25.11
C SER A 444 -7.45 -5.64 -26.62
N THR A 445 -6.37 -5.13 -27.22
CA THR A 445 -6.18 -5.28 -28.68
C THR A 445 -5.83 -6.73 -29.01
N SER A 446 -6.63 -7.36 -29.87
CA SER A 446 -6.19 -8.48 -30.68
C SER A 446 -5.60 -7.94 -31.99
N SER A 447 -4.39 -8.35 -32.33
CA SER A 447 -3.71 -8.03 -33.61
C SER A 447 -4.32 -8.72 -34.83
N THR A 448 -5.48 -9.37 -34.68
CA THR A 448 -6.23 -10.02 -35.75
C THR A 448 -7.32 -9.08 -36.27
N ALA A 449 -7.59 -9.12 -37.58
CA ALA A 449 -8.51 -8.24 -38.31
C ALA A 449 -10.01 -8.32 -37.89
N ILE A 450 -10.32 -8.90 -36.72
CA ILE A 450 -11.66 -9.06 -36.16
C ILE A 450 -11.71 -8.28 -34.85
N VAL A 451 -12.52 -7.22 -34.83
CA VAL A 451 -12.81 -6.45 -33.62
C VAL A 451 -13.75 -7.28 -32.74
N HIS A 452 -13.20 -7.93 -31.71
CA HIS A 452 -14.04 -8.53 -30.67
C HIS A 452 -14.66 -7.43 -29.79
N PRO A 453 -15.93 -7.56 -29.37
CA PRO A 453 -16.51 -6.65 -28.39
C PRO A 453 -15.71 -6.71 -27.08
N PRO A 454 -15.57 -5.58 -26.36
CA PRO A 454 -14.87 -5.56 -25.08
C PRO A 454 -15.55 -6.51 -24.09
N ALA A 455 -14.76 -7.17 -23.24
CA ALA A 455 -15.30 -8.02 -22.19
C ALA A 455 -16.09 -7.16 -21.20
N GLN A 456 -17.23 -7.65 -20.73
CA GLN A 456 -17.93 -6.96 -19.64
C GLN A 456 -17.28 -7.30 -18.31
N VAL A 457 -17.24 -6.32 -17.42
CA VAL A 457 -16.67 -6.45 -16.08
C VAL A 457 -17.74 -6.10 -15.07
N ARG A 458 -17.79 -6.88 -14.01
CA ARG A 458 -18.57 -6.58 -12.82
C ARG A 458 -17.80 -6.99 -11.58
N GLY A 459 -18.06 -6.33 -10.48
CA GLY A 459 -17.35 -6.64 -9.25
C GLY A 459 -17.94 -6.02 -8.01
N CYS A 460 -17.27 -6.30 -6.91
CA CYS A 460 -17.58 -5.77 -5.60
C CYS A 460 -16.30 -5.36 -4.90
N VAL A 461 -16.38 -4.23 -4.19
CA VAL A 461 -15.39 -3.78 -3.23
C VAL A 461 -15.96 -3.87 -1.82
N SER A 462 -15.20 -4.42 -0.89
CA SER A 462 -15.60 -4.55 0.51
C SER A 462 -14.40 -4.38 1.43
N GLU A 463 -14.64 -4.11 2.71
CA GLU A 463 -13.59 -4.05 3.72
C GLU A 463 -13.36 -5.45 4.32
N THR A 464 -12.11 -5.84 4.51
CA THR A 464 -11.73 -7.08 5.19
C THR A 464 -11.79 -6.90 6.72
N PRO A 465 -11.77 -7.99 7.51
CA PRO A 465 -11.78 -7.85 8.98
C PRO A 465 -10.58 -7.11 9.58
N ASP A 466 -9.47 -7.01 8.84
CA ASP A 466 -8.27 -6.25 9.19
C ASP A 466 -8.23 -4.84 8.53
N GLY A 467 -9.38 -4.35 8.07
CA GLY A 467 -9.55 -2.97 7.56
C GLY A 467 -8.90 -2.71 6.20
N GLN A 468 -8.57 -3.75 5.44
CA GLN A 468 -8.02 -3.63 4.09
C GLN A 468 -9.15 -3.61 3.05
N VAL A 469 -8.85 -3.10 1.86
CA VAL A 469 -9.86 -2.93 0.82
C VAL A 469 -9.76 -4.07 -0.18
N ARG A 470 -10.73 -4.99 -0.12
CA ARG A 470 -10.83 -6.18 -0.97
C ARG A 470 -11.60 -5.87 -2.25
N TRP A 471 -11.09 -6.38 -3.36
CA TRP A 471 -11.71 -6.35 -4.67
C TRP A 471 -11.98 -7.77 -5.17
N SER A 472 -13.21 -8.01 -5.61
CA SER A 472 -13.64 -9.24 -6.28
C SER A 472 -14.22 -8.88 -7.63
N VAL A 473 -13.65 -9.41 -8.71
CA VAL A 473 -13.97 -9.01 -10.09
C VAL A 473 -14.25 -10.23 -10.95
N VAL A 474 -15.25 -10.15 -11.81
CA VAL A 474 -15.56 -11.15 -12.83
C VAL A 474 -15.52 -10.48 -14.20
N SER A 475 -14.85 -11.12 -15.15
CA SER A 475 -14.83 -10.72 -16.56
C SER A 475 -15.60 -11.72 -17.41
N THR A 476 -16.59 -11.22 -18.13
CA THR A 476 -17.46 -11.96 -19.04
C THR A 476 -17.02 -11.74 -20.47
N PHE A 477 -16.78 -12.83 -21.20
CA PHE A 477 -16.39 -12.82 -22.61
C PHE A 477 -17.38 -13.67 -23.42
N GLU A 478 -17.85 -13.14 -24.55
CA GLU A 478 -18.80 -13.83 -25.44
C GLU A 478 -20.06 -14.39 -24.73
N GLY A 479 -20.56 -13.65 -23.73
CA GLY A 479 -21.76 -14.01 -22.97
C GLY A 479 -21.57 -15.06 -21.87
N GLY A 480 -20.33 -15.52 -21.64
CA GLY A 480 -19.98 -16.42 -20.54
C GLY A 480 -18.94 -15.81 -19.60
N ASP A 481 -19.08 -16.04 -18.30
CA ASP A 481 -18.01 -15.71 -17.37
C ASP A 481 -16.79 -16.58 -17.67
N ARG A 482 -15.61 -15.95 -17.67
CA ARG A 482 -14.36 -16.65 -17.98
C ARG A 482 -13.33 -16.45 -16.89
N TRP A 483 -13.15 -15.22 -16.45
CA TRP A 483 -12.09 -14.87 -15.52
C TRP A 483 -12.64 -14.33 -14.22
N SER A 484 -12.03 -14.72 -13.12
CA SER A 484 -12.25 -14.16 -11.81
C SER A 484 -10.96 -13.54 -11.28
N SER A 485 -11.05 -12.49 -10.47
CA SER A 485 -9.88 -11.85 -9.87
C SER A 485 -10.20 -11.41 -8.45
N GLU A 486 -9.30 -11.74 -7.52
CA GLU A 486 -9.42 -11.45 -6.09
C GLU A 486 -8.15 -10.74 -5.63
N GLY A 487 -8.29 -9.53 -5.09
CA GLY A 487 -7.14 -8.71 -4.75
C GLY A 487 -7.38 -7.69 -3.66
N ILE A 488 -6.31 -7.01 -3.29
CA ILE A 488 -6.26 -5.97 -2.27
C ILE A 488 -5.82 -4.67 -2.91
N GLN A 489 -6.54 -3.59 -2.64
CA GLN A 489 -6.09 -2.24 -2.92
C GLN A 489 -5.04 -1.84 -1.88
N VAL A 490 -3.78 -1.81 -2.33
CA VAL A 490 -2.62 -1.51 -1.49
C VAL A 490 -2.71 -0.05 -1.04
N GLY A 491 -2.26 0.25 0.19
CA GLY A 491 -2.40 1.61 0.76
C GLY A 491 -3.80 1.94 1.30
N GLY A 492 -4.79 1.06 1.10
CA GLY A 492 -6.11 1.15 1.71
C GLY A 492 -7.10 2.02 0.94
N VAL A 493 -8.07 2.56 1.67
CA VAL A 493 -9.19 3.37 1.15
C VAL A 493 -8.67 4.46 0.20
N ARG A 494 -9.17 4.45 -1.04
CA ARG A 494 -8.90 5.49 -2.04
C ARG A 494 -7.41 5.66 -2.41
N ALA A 495 -6.57 4.68 -2.11
CA ALA A 495 -5.16 4.69 -2.48
C ALA A 495 -4.98 4.48 -4.00
N ARG A 496 -4.05 5.23 -4.62
CA ARG A 496 -3.70 5.13 -6.05
C ARG A 496 -2.78 3.94 -6.37
N TRP A 497 -2.29 3.27 -5.34
CA TRP A 497 -1.34 2.17 -5.44
C TRP A 497 -1.78 1.03 -6.33
N GLY A 498 -3.07 0.93 -6.55
CA GLY A 498 -3.67 -0.08 -7.37
C GLY A 498 -4.08 -1.31 -6.58
N ILE A 499 -4.64 -2.26 -7.32
CA ILE A 499 -5.19 -3.49 -6.79
C ILE A 499 -4.27 -4.61 -7.24
N LEU A 500 -3.72 -5.35 -6.29
CA LEU A 500 -2.86 -6.49 -6.57
C LEU A 500 -3.54 -7.76 -6.07
N GLY A 501 -3.44 -8.84 -6.84
CA GLY A 501 -4.07 -10.09 -6.44
C GLY A 501 -3.84 -11.23 -7.41
N VAL A 502 -4.73 -12.22 -7.32
CA VAL A 502 -4.71 -13.42 -8.17
C VAL A 502 -5.88 -13.36 -9.14
N TRP A 503 -5.62 -13.65 -10.41
CA TRP A 503 -6.65 -13.96 -11.39
C TRP A 503 -6.70 -15.47 -11.61
N THR A 504 -7.89 -16.01 -11.80
CA THR A 504 -8.15 -17.44 -12.05
C THR A 504 -9.19 -17.61 -13.15
N ASP A 505 -9.34 -18.83 -13.67
CA ASP A 505 -10.60 -19.22 -14.32
C ASP A 505 -11.79 -19.05 -13.34
N VAL A 506 -12.96 -18.70 -13.85
CA VAL A 506 -14.18 -18.60 -13.03
C VAL A 506 -14.67 -19.99 -12.56
N ASN A 507 -14.39 -21.04 -13.33
CA ASN A 507 -14.68 -22.41 -12.97
C ASN A 507 -13.63 -22.94 -11.99
N ARG A 508 -13.79 -22.53 -10.74
CA ARG A 508 -12.86 -22.81 -9.63
C ARG A 508 -12.90 -24.27 -9.11
N GLU A 509 -13.70 -25.15 -9.75
CA GLU A 509 -13.70 -26.60 -9.50
C GLU A 509 -12.68 -27.33 -10.38
N ASP A 510 -12.26 -26.72 -11.48
CA ASP A 510 -11.21 -27.26 -12.33
C ASP A 510 -9.84 -27.06 -11.65
N VAL A 511 -9.27 -28.16 -11.19
CA VAL A 511 -7.97 -28.17 -10.52
C VAL A 511 -6.81 -27.79 -11.46
N GLU A 512 -7.02 -27.91 -12.78
CA GLU A 512 -6.05 -27.50 -13.81
C GLU A 512 -6.28 -26.07 -14.31
N GLY A 513 -7.31 -25.40 -13.79
CA GLY A 513 -7.65 -24.02 -14.16
C GLY A 513 -6.45 -23.08 -13.97
N PRO A 514 -6.14 -22.23 -14.96
CA PRO A 514 -4.99 -21.35 -14.88
C PRO A 514 -5.18 -20.27 -13.80
N ALA A 515 -4.06 -19.85 -13.21
CA ALA A 515 -4.02 -18.74 -12.28
C ALA A 515 -2.71 -17.95 -12.42
N GLY A 516 -2.74 -16.69 -12.00
CA GLY A 516 -1.53 -15.87 -11.97
C GLY A 516 -1.74 -14.53 -11.28
N PRO A 517 -0.66 -13.74 -11.14
CA PRO A 517 -0.76 -12.40 -10.57
C PRO A 517 -1.46 -11.43 -11.52
N PHE A 518 -2.24 -10.50 -10.95
CA PHE A 518 -2.71 -9.31 -11.66
C PHE A 518 -2.41 -8.04 -10.88
N TYR A 519 -2.42 -6.93 -11.60
CA TYR A 519 -2.34 -5.59 -11.05
C TYR A 519 -3.26 -4.63 -11.79
N PHE A 520 -4.09 -3.87 -11.07
CA PHE A 520 -4.87 -2.77 -11.63
C PHE A 520 -4.28 -1.43 -11.17
N PHE A 521 -3.94 -0.57 -12.11
CA PHE A 521 -3.42 0.77 -11.84
C PHE A 521 -4.46 1.82 -12.20
N LYS A 522 -4.75 2.74 -11.26
CA LYS A 522 -5.67 3.84 -11.55
C LYS A 522 -4.97 4.92 -12.35
N ALA A 523 -5.52 5.20 -13.52
CA ALA A 523 -4.89 6.14 -14.45
C ALA A 523 -5.72 7.40 -14.68
N ALA A 524 -7.06 7.35 -14.58
CA ALA A 524 -7.89 8.54 -14.50
C ALA A 524 -9.15 8.30 -13.67
N TYR A 525 -9.79 9.38 -13.23
CA TYR A 525 -11.17 9.37 -12.75
C TYR A 525 -12.12 9.67 -13.89
#